data_AF-A0A5P9H546-F1
#
_entry.id   AF-A0A5P9H546-F1
#
_cell.length_a   1.000
_cell.length_b   1.000
_cell.length_c   1.000
_cell.angle_alpha   90.00
_cell.angle_beta   90.00
_cell.angle_gamma   90.00
#
_symmetry.space_group_name_H-M   'P 1'
#
loop_
_entity.id
_entity.type
_entity.pdbx_description
1 polymer ?
#
loop_
_entity_poly.entity_id
_entity_poly.type
_entity_poly.pdbx_seq_one_letter_code
_entity_poly.pdbx_strand_id
1 'polypeptide(L)'
;MITKFKTAFRRLINDEAGSATVEFVLVFPLYLSFMLMSIELGFVTMRHTLLERGLDMAVREVRLGTGTAPQHDDIKDLVCDNAFMVLNCKEKLRLEMRPANIFALQTLDTTADCTDKAEPAKPVRTFTPGVANQLMLMRACYKYEPFFPKQFLGSALDKDASGEAKIVSMTAFVQEPN
;
A
#
# COMPACT_ATOMS: atom_id res chain seq x y z
N MET A 1 -31.00 25.69 39.98
CA MET A 1 -30.67 25.33 38.57
C MET A 1 -30.74 23.83 38.29
N ILE A 2 -30.23 22.97 39.18
CA ILE A 2 -30.19 21.50 38.99
C ILE A 2 -31.58 20.85 38.81
N THR A 3 -32.61 21.35 39.49
CA THR A 3 -33.98 20.83 39.38
C THR A 3 -34.63 21.10 38.03
N LYS A 4 -34.39 22.27 37.42
CA LYS A 4 -34.91 22.58 36.07
C LYS A 4 -34.27 21.69 35.00
N PHE A 5 -32.98 21.37 35.16
CA PHE A 5 -32.27 20.43 34.29
C PHE A 5 -32.84 19.00 34.40
N LYS A 6 -33.14 18.52 35.62
CA LYS A 6 -33.79 17.21 35.82
C LYS A 6 -35.16 17.12 35.16
N THR A 7 -35.98 18.17 35.25
CA THR A 7 -37.32 18.18 34.64
C THR A 7 -37.25 18.25 33.11
N ALA A 8 -36.34 19.04 32.56
CA ALA A 8 -36.11 19.11 31.12
C ALA A 8 -35.64 17.75 30.55
N PHE A 9 -34.71 17.07 31.24
CA PHE A 9 -34.21 15.75 30.84
C PHE A 9 -35.30 14.66 30.92
N ARG A 10 -36.15 14.71 31.96
CA ARG A 10 -37.29 13.79 32.09
C ARG A 10 -38.35 14.00 31.00
N ARG A 11 -38.58 15.25 30.59
CA ARG A 11 -39.48 15.57 29.47
C ARG A 11 -38.92 15.07 28.14
N LEU A 12 -37.62 15.19 27.94
CA LEU A 12 -36.92 14.70 26.73
C LEU A 12 -36.95 13.16 26.64
N ILE A 13 -36.78 12.45 27.76
CA ILE A 13 -36.85 10.98 27.83
C ILE A 13 -38.26 10.46 27.50
N ASN A 14 -39.30 11.22 27.84
CA ASN A 14 -40.69 10.84 27.62
C ASN A 14 -41.25 11.32 26.27
N ASP A 15 -40.42 11.92 25.40
CA ASP A 15 -40.86 12.45 24.11
C ASP A 15 -40.69 11.38 23.01
N GLU A 16 -41.81 10.89 22.46
CA GLU A 16 -41.83 9.85 21.42
C GLU A 16 -41.82 10.42 19.99
N ALA A 17 -41.81 11.74 19.82
CA ALA A 17 -41.88 12.41 18.52
C ALA A 17 -40.72 12.03 17.56
N GLY A 18 -39.61 11.49 18.10
CA GLY A 18 -38.44 11.06 17.34
C GLY A 18 -38.30 9.55 17.12
N SER A 19 -39.27 8.72 17.55
CA SER A 19 -39.12 7.24 17.56
C SER A 19 -38.71 6.65 16.20
N ALA A 20 -39.30 7.15 15.10
CA ALA A 20 -38.94 6.71 13.74
C ALA A 20 -37.51 7.13 13.30
N THR A 21 -36.93 8.16 13.89
CA THR A 21 -35.56 8.61 13.55
C THR A 21 -34.47 7.82 14.29
N VAL A 22 -34.82 7.17 15.41
CA VAL A 22 -33.88 6.38 16.22
C VAL A 22 -33.35 5.19 15.41
N GLU A 23 -34.22 4.51 14.68
CA GLU A 23 -33.82 3.39 13.82
C GLU A 23 -32.84 3.84 12.72
N PHE A 24 -33.14 4.96 12.06
CA PHE A 24 -32.27 5.53 11.03
C PHE A 24 -30.89 5.91 11.59
N VAL A 25 -30.83 6.60 12.74
CA VAL A 25 -29.57 7.02 13.37
C VAL A 25 -28.71 5.84 13.79
N LEU A 26 -29.29 4.67 14.10
CA LEU A 26 -28.54 3.47 14.44
C LEU A 26 -28.09 2.67 13.21
N VAL A 27 -28.98 2.46 12.23
CA VAL A 27 -28.70 1.59 11.08
C VAL A 27 -27.89 2.32 10.01
N PHE A 28 -28.18 3.59 9.75
CA PHE A 28 -27.55 4.35 8.67
C PHE A 28 -26.03 4.49 8.82
N PRO A 29 -25.45 4.84 10.00
CA PRO A 29 -24.00 4.92 10.15
C PRO A 29 -23.30 3.57 9.97
N LEU A 30 -23.97 2.48 10.36
CA LEU A 30 -23.45 1.13 10.18
C LEU A 30 -23.44 0.73 8.69
N TYR A 31 -24.52 1.00 7.96
CA TYR A 31 -24.55 0.77 6.51
C TYR A 31 -23.50 1.63 5.78
N LEU A 32 -23.42 2.92 6.12
CA LEU A 32 -22.48 3.85 5.53
C LEU A 32 -21.03 3.43 5.80
N SER A 33 -20.71 2.94 7.01
CA SER A 33 -19.36 2.49 7.33
C SER A 33 -18.94 1.29 6.49
N PHE A 34 -19.82 0.30 6.28
CA PHE A 34 -19.56 -0.83 5.38
C PHE A 34 -19.34 -0.37 3.94
N MET A 35 -20.17 0.54 3.44
CA MET A 35 -20.03 1.09 2.08
C MET A 35 -18.69 1.79 1.88
N LEU A 36 -18.32 2.70 2.80
CA LEU A 36 -17.04 3.41 2.75
C LEU A 36 -15.85 2.43 2.88
N MET A 37 -16.00 1.39 3.70
CA MET A 37 -15.00 0.35 3.85
C MET A 37 -14.77 -0.43 2.55
N SER A 38 -15.84 -0.79 1.83
CA SER A 38 -15.73 -1.44 0.52
C SER A 38 -15.02 -0.55 -0.50
N ILE A 39 -15.29 0.75 -0.49
CA ILE A 39 -14.65 1.73 -1.39
C ILE A 39 -13.15 1.83 -1.11
N GLU A 40 -12.74 1.95 0.15
CA GLU A 40 -11.32 2.00 0.53
C GLU A 40 -10.59 0.73 0.10
N LEU A 41 -11.17 -0.44 0.36
CA LEU A 41 -10.57 -1.71 -0.06
C LEU A 41 -10.43 -1.80 -1.59
N GLY A 42 -11.40 -1.25 -2.33
CA GLY A 42 -11.32 -1.10 -3.78
C GLY A 42 -10.10 -0.28 -4.21
N PHE A 43 -9.87 0.89 -3.59
CA PHE A 43 -8.69 1.72 -3.88
C PHE A 43 -7.38 1.04 -3.51
N VAL A 44 -7.31 0.37 -2.36
CA VAL A 44 -6.12 -0.39 -1.94
C VAL A 44 -5.78 -1.48 -2.95
N THR A 45 -6.80 -2.24 -3.38
CA THR A 45 -6.64 -3.31 -4.37
C THR A 45 -6.21 -2.76 -5.72
N MET A 46 -6.81 -1.65 -6.16
CA MET A 46 -6.44 -1.02 -7.43
C MET A 46 -5.00 -0.49 -7.42
N ARG A 47 -4.53 0.08 -6.30
CA ARG A 47 -3.12 0.46 -6.14
C ARG A 47 -2.19 -0.76 -6.17
N HIS A 48 -2.58 -1.86 -5.53
CA HIS A 48 -1.81 -3.10 -5.53
C HIS A 48 -1.66 -3.67 -6.95
N THR A 49 -2.76 -3.82 -7.69
CA THR A 49 -2.75 -4.40 -9.03
C THR A 49 -2.01 -3.52 -10.04
N LEU A 50 -2.13 -2.20 -9.94
CA LEU A 50 -1.39 -1.28 -10.81
C LEU A 50 0.11 -1.27 -10.48
N LEU A 51 0.49 -1.38 -9.21
CA LEU A 51 1.90 -1.51 -8.83
C LEU A 51 2.50 -2.81 -9.37
N GLU A 52 1.79 -3.93 -9.23
CA GLU A 52 2.20 -5.24 -9.76
C GLU A 52 2.35 -5.21 -11.28
N ARG A 53 1.37 -4.63 -11.98
CA ARG A 53 1.46 -4.40 -13.43
C ARG A 53 2.66 -3.53 -13.82
N GLY A 54 2.89 -2.44 -13.10
CA GLY A 54 4.03 -1.55 -13.38
C GLY A 54 5.36 -2.26 -13.17
N LEU A 55 5.44 -3.10 -12.13
CA LEU A 55 6.60 -3.94 -11.85
C LEU A 55 6.87 -4.93 -13.00
N ASP A 56 5.85 -5.64 -13.48
CA ASP A 56 5.99 -6.61 -14.56
C ASP A 56 6.40 -5.97 -15.89
N MET A 57 5.89 -4.76 -16.19
CA MET A 57 6.33 -3.98 -17.36
C MET A 57 7.79 -3.58 -17.24
N ALA A 58 8.22 -3.10 -16.07
CA ALA A 58 9.61 -2.74 -15.84
C ALA A 58 10.54 -3.97 -15.92
N VAL A 59 10.14 -5.12 -15.34
CA VAL A 59 10.87 -6.40 -15.49
C VAL A 59 11.08 -6.76 -16.94
N ARG A 60 10.04 -6.61 -17.77
CA ARG A 60 10.13 -6.95 -19.19
C ARG A 60 11.21 -6.14 -19.90
N GLU A 61 11.25 -4.82 -19.66
CA GLU A 61 12.28 -3.95 -20.24
C GLU A 61 13.68 -4.33 -19.76
N VAL A 62 13.83 -4.64 -18.45
CA VAL A 62 15.09 -5.11 -17.89
C VAL A 62 15.53 -6.43 -18.55
N ARG A 63 14.60 -7.39 -18.68
CA ARG A 63 14.85 -8.71 -19.29
C ARG A 63 15.30 -8.64 -20.75
N LEU A 64 14.79 -7.67 -21.51
CA LEU A 64 15.15 -7.45 -22.92
C LEU A 64 16.53 -6.81 -23.11
N GLY A 65 17.19 -6.39 -22.04
CA GLY A 65 18.61 -6.06 -22.04
C GLY A 65 18.98 -5.00 -23.07
N THR A 66 18.39 -3.81 -22.98
CA THR A 66 18.57 -2.67 -23.91
C THR A 66 20.01 -2.07 -23.95
N GLY A 67 21.04 -2.86 -23.66
CA GLY A 67 22.45 -2.53 -23.85
C GLY A 67 23.14 -1.87 -22.65
N THR A 68 22.39 -1.45 -21.63
CA THR A 68 22.93 -0.89 -20.38
C THR A 68 22.16 -1.44 -19.19
N ALA A 69 22.87 -1.86 -18.13
CA ALA A 69 22.23 -2.23 -16.87
C ALA A 69 21.44 -1.01 -16.34
N PRO A 70 20.10 -1.06 -16.30
CA PRO A 70 19.30 0.11 -15.92
C PRO A 70 19.60 0.50 -14.48
N GLN A 71 19.74 1.81 -14.23
CA GLN A 71 19.93 2.31 -12.87
C GLN A 71 18.66 2.12 -12.05
N HIS A 72 18.79 2.10 -10.72
CA HIS A 72 17.68 1.97 -9.80
C HIS A 72 16.56 2.98 -10.08
N ASP A 73 16.93 4.23 -10.35
CA ASP A 73 16.00 5.32 -10.63
C ASP A 73 15.29 5.16 -11.98
N ASP A 74 15.94 4.57 -12.98
CA ASP A 74 15.33 4.32 -14.30
C ASP A 74 14.21 3.28 -14.20
N ILE A 75 14.45 2.19 -13.46
CA ILE A 75 13.43 1.15 -13.23
C ILE A 75 12.28 1.74 -12.42
N LYS A 76 12.60 2.58 -11.44
CA LYS A 76 11.59 3.25 -10.61
C LYS A 76 10.68 4.15 -11.44
N ASP A 77 11.25 4.88 -12.40
CA ASP A 77 10.49 5.70 -13.34
C ASP A 77 9.58 4.85 -14.23
N LEU A 78 10.10 3.75 -14.79
CA LEU A 78 9.30 2.80 -15.59
C LEU A 78 8.12 2.21 -14.81
N VAL A 79 8.33 1.84 -13.54
CA VAL A 79 7.25 1.33 -12.68
C VAL A 79 6.21 2.42 -12.44
N CYS A 80 6.64 3.63 -12.10
CA CYS A 80 5.73 4.73 -11.79
C CYS A 80 4.92 5.19 -13.01
N ASP A 81 5.50 5.17 -14.21
CA ASP A 81 4.81 5.53 -15.45
C ASP A 81 3.67 4.54 -15.79
N ASN A 82 3.84 3.27 -15.41
CA ASN A 82 2.85 2.22 -15.62
C ASN A 82 1.87 2.04 -14.45
N ALA A 83 2.06 2.77 -13.35
CA ALA A 83 1.27 2.65 -12.11
C ALA A 83 0.58 3.97 -11.73
N PHE A 84 -0.22 4.54 -12.63
CA PHE A 84 -0.77 5.91 -12.51
C PHE A 84 -1.53 6.22 -11.19
N MET A 85 -2.15 5.23 -10.55
CA MET A 85 -2.91 5.43 -9.31
C MET A 85 -2.02 5.42 -8.04
N VAL A 86 -0.72 5.23 -8.20
CA VAL A 86 0.28 5.27 -7.13
C VAL A 86 0.77 6.71 -6.98
N LEU A 87 0.11 7.48 -6.12
CA LEU A 87 0.44 8.88 -5.86
C LEU A 87 1.83 9.02 -5.24
N ASN A 88 2.62 10.02 -5.67
CA ASN A 88 4.00 10.24 -5.23
C ASN A 88 4.86 8.98 -5.32
N CYS A 89 4.62 8.14 -6.34
CA CYS A 89 5.34 6.90 -6.57
C CYS A 89 6.86 7.11 -6.52
N LYS A 90 7.38 8.13 -7.21
CA LYS A 90 8.82 8.42 -7.23
C LYS A 90 9.43 8.76 -5.86
N GLU A 91 8.66 9.17 -4.88
CA GLU A 91 9.19 9.48 -3.55
C GLU A 91 9.01 8.31 -2.58
N LYS A 92 7.87 7.63 -2.67
CA LYS A 92 7.44 6.59 -1.73
C LYS A 92 7.71 5.15 -2.18
N LEU A 93 8.14 4.94 -3.43
CA LEU A 93 8.53 3.65 -3.97
C LEU A 93 10.01 3.37 -3.69
N ARG A 94 10.28 2.18 -3.17
CA ARG A 94 11.62 1.59 -3.06
C ARG A 94 11.65 0.24 -3.76
N LEU A 95 12.73 0.03 -4.50
CA LEU A 95 13.00 -1.20 -5.21
C LEU A 95 14.20 -1.90 -4.58
N GLU A 96 14.07 -3.20 -4.36
CA GLU A 96 15.15 -4.12 -4.01
C GLU A 96 15.35 -5.09 -5.17
N MET A 97 16.60 -5.35 -5.55
CA MET A 97 16.91 -6.32 -6.61
C MET A 97 18.12 -7.17 -6.21
N ARG A 98 17.90 -8.47 -6.07
CA ARG A 98 18.94 -9.42 -5.64
C ARG A 98 18.96 -10.67 -6.52
N PRO A 99 20.15 -11.21 -6.82
CA PRO A 99 20.23 -12.52 -7.44
C PRO A 99 19.71 -13.59 -6.46
N ALA A 100 18.96 -14.54 -6.97
CA ALA A 100 18.46 -15.67 -6.20
C ALA A 100 18.99 -16.98 -6.76
N ASN A 101 19.27 -17.92 -5.86
CA ASN A 101 19.67 -19.27 -6.21
C ASN A 101 18.50 -20.21 -5.88
N ILE A 102 18.05 -20.99 -6.88
CA ILE A 102 16.97 -21.97 -6.69
C ILE A 102 17.40 -23.17 -5.84
N PHE A 103 18.69 -23.48 -5.81
CA PHE A 103 19.25 -24.64 -5.11
C PHE A 103 19.67 -24.30 -3.68
N ALA A 104 20.12 -23.07 -3.46
CA ALA A 104 20.37 -22.51 -2.14
C ALA A 104 19.29 -21.46 -1.91
N LEU A 105 18.17 -21.85 -1.29
CA LEU A 105 16.94 -21.08 -1.09
C LEU A 105 17.17 -19.75 -0.33
N GLN A 106 17.89 -18.82 -0.96
CA GLN A 106 18.16 -17.48 -0.45
C GLN A 106 17.09 -16.56 -1.00
N THR A 107 16.00 -16.44 -0.24
CA THR A 107 14.95 -15.46 -0.55
C THR A 107 15.40 -14.07 -0.11
N LEU A 108 14.69 -13.06 -0.59
CA LEU A 108 14.76 -11.72 0.01
C LEU A 108 14.36 -11.81 1.50
N ASP A 109 14.86 -10.88 2.31
CA ASP A 109 14.51 -10.77 3.74
C ASP A 109 12.97 -10.74 3.89
N THR A 110 12.44 -11.30 4.97
CA THR A 110 11.00 -11.27 5.25
C THR A 110 10.49 -9.85 5.49
N THR A 111 11.39 -8.95 5.90
CA THR A 111 11.13 -7.53 6.04
C THR A 111 11.52 -6.79 4.76
N ALA A 112 10.57 -6.07 4.16
CA ALA A 112 10.83 -5.21 3.00
C ALA A 112 11.42 -3.86 3.46
N ASP A 113 12.49 -3.39 2.79
CA ASP A 113 13.10 -2.07 3.02
C ASP A 113 12.25 -0.98 2.35
N CYS A 114 11.16 -0.65 3.02
CA CYS A 114 10.28 0.44 2.64
C CYS A 114 10.81 1.76 3.22
N THR A 115 10.71 2.86 2.47
CA THR A 115 11.00 4.20 3.01
C THR A 115 10.12 4.51 4.21
N ASP A 116 10.74 4.79 5.35
CA ASP A 116 10.05 5.37 6.50
C ASP A 116 10.11 6.90 6.38
N LYS A 117 8.97 7.60 6.46
CA LYS A 117 8.97 9.06 6.61
C LYS A 117 9.80 9.53 7.82
N ALA A 118 9.95 8.67 8.82
CA ALA A 118 10.76 8.91 10.02
C ALA A 118 12.28 8.77 9.78
N GLU A 119 12.71 8.03 8.75
CA GLU A 119 14.13 7.81 8.42
C GLU A 119 14.36 7.86 6.89
N PRO A 120 14.46 9.07 6.30
CA PRO A 120 14.56 9.25 4.85
C PRO A 120 15.89 8.76 4.24
N ALA A 121 16.89 8.42 5.06
CA ALA A 121 18.28 8.18 4.65
C ALA A 121 18.71 6.70 4.69
N LYS A 122 17.81 5.73 4.47
CA LYS A 122 18.24 4.34 4.27
C LYS A 122 18.85 4.20 2.86
N PRO A 123 20.15 3.87 2.74
CA PRO A 123 20.76 3.58 1.44
C PRO A 123 20.05 2.37 0.83
N VAL A 124 19.88 2.36 -0.49
CA VAL A 124 19.22 1.26 -1.21
C VAL A 124 19.85 -0.06 -0.79
N ARG A 125 19.12 -0.89 -0.04
CA ARG A 125 19.60 -2.21 0.35
C ARG A 125 19.68 -3.08 -0.89
N THR A 126 20.89 -3.20 -1.42
CA THR A 126 21.31 -4.16 -2.46
C THR A 126 20.47 -4.07 -3.75
N PHE A 127 20.89 -3.19 -4.66
CA PHE A 127 20.49 -3.24 -6.06
C PHE A 127 21.69 -3.73 -6.86
N THR A 128 21.75 -5.04 -7.08
CA THR A 128 22.82 -5.63 -7.88
C THR A 128 22.26 -6.01 -9.24
N PRO A 129 22.69 -5.35 -10.34
CA PRO A 129 22.27 -5.77 -11.68
C PRO A 129 22.74 -7.21 -11.93
N GLY A 130 21.81 -8.05 -12.41
CA GLY A 130 22.08 -9.45 -12.72
C GLY A 130 22.93 -9.61 -13.98
N VAL A 131 23.60 -10.76 -14.10
CA VAL A 131 24.24 -11.19 -15.35
C VAL A 131 23.30 -12.06 -16.20
N ALA A 132 23.63 -12.28 -17.47
CA ALA A 132 22.89 -13.17 -18.37
C ALA A 132 22.68 -14.56 -17.74
N ASN A 133 21.49 -15.14 -17.93
CA ASN A 133 21.07 -16.43 -17.34
C ASN A 133 21.07 -16.50 -15.81
N GLN A 134 21.13 -15.37 -15.10
CA GLN A 134 20.99 -15.33 -13.65
C GLN A 134 19.53 -15.08 -13.25
N LEU A 135 19.02 -15.87 -12.31
CA LEU A 135 17.73 -15.61 -11.69
C LEU A 135 17.84 -14.41 -10.76
N MET A 136 16.98 -13.42 -11.00
CA MET A 136 16.88 -12.20 -10.22
C MET A 136 15.51 -12.14 -9.54
N LEU A 137 15.50 -11.75 -8.27
CA LEU A 137 14.30 -11.38 -7.55
C LEU A 137 14.25 -9.86 -7.45
N MET A 138 13.10 -9.30 -7.76
CA MET A 138 12.82 -7.89 -7.58
C MET A 138 11.61 -7.71 -6.68
N ARG A 139 11.73 -6.78 -5.74
CA ARG A 139 10.65 -6.41 -4.83
C ARG A 139 10.44 -4.90 -4.87
N ALA A 140 9.19 -4.50 -5.05
CA ALA A 140 8.74 -3.13 -4.87
C ALA A 140 8.06 -3.01 -3.52
N CYS A 141 8.48 -2.04 -2.72
CA CYS A 141 7.71 -1.57 -1.58
C CYS A 141 7.25 -0.14 -1.79
N TYR A 142 5.95 0.07 -1.68
CA TYR A 142 5.31 1.37 -1.76
C TYR A 142 4.53 1.66 -0.48
N LYS A 143 4.70 2.87 0.07
CA LYS A 143 3.92 3.33 1.22
C LYS A 143 2.86 4.36 0.83
N TYR A 144 1.69 4.27 1.44
CA TYR A 144 0.60 5.20 1.21
C TYR A 144 -0.14 5.53 2.51
N GLU A 145 -0.82 6.66 2.50
CA GLU A 145 -1.73 7.08 3.56
C GLU A 145 -3.16 6.64 3.17
N PRO A 146 -3.81 5.78 3.97
CA PRO A 146 -5.21 5.43 3.76
C PRO A 146 -6.12 6.64 4.00
N PHE A 147 -7.24 6.72 3.28
CA PHE A 147 -8.17 7.85 3.42
C PHE A 147 -8.92 7.81 4.75
N PHE A 148 -9.22 6.61 5.26
CA PHE A 148 -9.96 6.43 6.51
C PHE A 148 -9.04 6.18 7.72
N PRO A 149 -9.36 6.80 8.87
CA PRO A 149 -8.58 6.64 10.10
C PRO A 149 -8.66 5.20 10.65
N LYS A 150 -7.78 4.89 11.60
CA LYS A 150 -7.53 3.52 12.08
C LYS A 150 -8.77 2.78 12.60
N GLN A 151 -9.79 3.51 13.06
CA GLN A 151 -10.98 3.00 13.72
C GLN A 151 -11.93 2.21 12.82
N PHE A 152 -11.85 2.38 11.48
CA PHE A 152 -12.74 1.66 10.55
C PHE A 152 -12.05 0.45 9.90
N LEU A 153 -10.92 0.70 9.21
CA LEU A 153 -10.20 -0.30 8.41
C LEU A 153 -8.71 -0.36 8.72
N GLY A 154 -8.19 0.68 9.37
CA GLY A 154 -6.74 0.84 9.45
C GLY A 154 -6.05 -0.09 10.43
N SER A 155 -6.78 -0.90 11.20
CA SER A 155 -6.23 -2.01 12.00
C SER A 155 -5.94 -3.27 11.19
N ALA A 156 -6.61 -3.48 10.05
CA ALA A 156 -6.39 -4.62 9.16
C ALA A 156 -5.20 -4.42 8.21
N LEU A 157 -4.73 -3.17 8.08
CA LEU A 157 -3.57 -2.81 7.28
C LEU A 157 -2.33 -2.75 8.18
N ASP A 158 -1.25 -3.42 7.78
CA ASP A 158 0.06 -3.34 8.45
C ASP A 158 0.63 -1.92 8.25
N LYS A 159 0.35 -1.06 9.23
CA LYS A 159 0.75 0.36 9.24
C LYS A 159 2.00 0.57 10.05
N ASP A 160 2.87 1.44 9.55
CA ASP A 160 4.04 1.88 10.31
C ASP A 160 3.67 2.88 11.44
N ALA A 161 4.68 3.26 12.23
CA ALA A 161 4.53 4.23 13.32
C ALA A 161 4.03 5.61 12.84
N SER A 162 4.19 5.94 11.55
CA SER A 162 3.73 7.18 10.92
C SER A 162 2.27 7.09 10.44
N GLY A 163 1.64 5.91 10.52
CA GLY A 163 0.27 5.67 10.08
C GLY A 163 0.13 5.34 8.59
N GLU A 164 1.24 5.13 7.89
CA GLU A 164 1.25 4.73 6.48
C GLU A 164 1.10 3.21 6.35
N ALA A 165 0.25 2.77 5.42
CA ALA A 165 0.18 1.37 5.04
C ALA A 165 1.21 1.08 3.93
N LYS A 166 1.72 -0.14 3.89
CA LYS A 166 2.66 -0.60 2.85
C LYS A 166 2.01 -1.59 1.89
N ILE A 167 2.38 -1.50 0.63
CA ILE A 167 2.10 -2.47 -0.42
C ILE A 167 3.46 -3.05 -0.84
N VAL A 168 3.56 -4.37 -0.84
CA VAL A 168 4.76 -5.07 -1.28
C VAL A 168 4.39 -5.98 -2.43
N SER A 169 5.06 -5.82 -3.57
CA SER A 169 4.93 -6.70 -4.73
C SER A 169 6.31 -7.31 -5.03
N MET A 170 6.32 -8.58 -5.41
CA MET A 170 7.53 -9.36 -5.66
C MET A 170 7.40 -10.09 -6.98
N THR A 171 8.47 -10.08 -7.78
CA THR A 171 8.54 -10.75 -9.06
C THR A 171 9.92 -11.36 -9.26
N ALA A 172 9.99 -12.39 -10.11
CA ALA A 172 11.21 -13.13 -10.38
C ALA A 172 11.41 -13.20 -11.89
N PHE A 173 12.63 -12.94 -12.37
CA PHE A 173 12.94 -12.99 -13.79
C PHE A 173 14.37 -13.47 -14.04
N VAL A 174 14.61 -13.94 -15.26
CA VAL A 174 15.94 -14.33 -15.74
C VAL A 174 16.28 -13.44 -16.92
N GLN A 175 17.51 -12.93 -16.95
CA GLN A 175 18.01 -12.14 -18.06
C GLN A 175 18.26 -13.05 -19.27
N GLU A 176 17.66 -12.73 -20.43
CA GLU A 176 17.89 -13.48 -21.65
C GLU A 176 19.33 -13.28 -22.15
N PRO A 177 19.99 -14.34 -22.66
CA PRO A 177 21.25 -14.18 -23.35
C PRO A 177 21.01 -13.45 -24.68
N ASN A 178 21.90 -12.50 -25.01
CA ASN A 178 21.93 -11.85 -26.31
C ASN A 178 22.41 -12.79 -27.41
#